data_AF-A0A1B0DIF7-F1
#
_entry.id   AF-A0A1B0DIF7-F1
#
_cell.length_a   1.000
_cell.length_b   1.000
_cell.length_c   1.000
_cell.angle_alpha   90.00
_cell.angle_beta   90.00
_cell.angle_gamma   90.00
#
_symmetry.space_group_name_H-M   'P 1'
#
loop_
_entity.id
_entity.type
_entity.pdbx_description
1 polymer ?
#
loop_
_entity_poly.entity_id
_entity_poly.type
_entity_poly.pdbx_seq_one_letter_code
_entity_poly.pdbx_strand_id
1 'polypeptide(L)'
;MAIMPKQCLSSVFVRNMVFPYLRVWKSSNIDSIDCFTNELVEKQSSQWKVQVEKRLQEEMKFMKNHQRITVEKARRKLETHLEIDVRNLDECQLRHLCAIAMEQQNSKELSFLLGESTKWRSNLSEETLIHVLEFAAESANRDVMEDLRKFCRKIQPEFLLKKQDFVLSEIRILWKEGNIDKALDVIRDVYQKLLPENLPEAHRILRIFAKETVGQKSEGVLVALIKVADDISTRSGDNFALGILWRDCFFSHWFSDQKIAVELFRNHCAVREFVRKQVKTIVFRLLLKHRLETVYRLIELLLDPAVDMKPSCKDVLMLLFDYQYWRHNSAGCSEILQSSVNLGIPLDSEYERKLVILLLKPRTIITSRNKAVPVVKYRF
;
A
#
# COMPACT_ATOMS: atom_id res chain seq x y z
N MET A 1 -44.45 33.48 16.54
CA MET A 1 -43.91 32.23 15.97
C MET A 1 -42.66 32.58 15.18
N ALA A 2 -41.49 32.49 15.81
CA ALA A 2 -40.21 32.86 15.21
C ALA A 2 -39.43 31.58 14.87
N ILE A 3 -39.10 31.43 13.59
CA ILE A 3 -38.25 30.38 13.03
C ILE A 3 -36.80 30.82 13.27
N MET A 4 -36.03 29.99 13.98
CA MET A 4 -34.58 30.13 14.16
C MET A 4 -33.85 28.99 13.41
N PRO A 5 -32.63 29.22 12.89
CA PRO A 5 -32.04 28.39 11.84
C PRO A 5 -31.30 27.15 12.38
N LYS A 6 -31.49 26.01 11.71
CA LYS A 6 -30.78 24.73 11.94
C LYS A 6 -29.35 24.72 11.36
N GLN A 7 -28.53 25.70 11.72
CA GLN A 7 -27.09 25.69 11.44
C GLN A 7 -26.35 26.03 12.73
N CYS A 8 -25.27 25.30 13.04
CA CYS A 8 -24.42 25.38 14.25
C CYS A 8 -24.74 24.46 15.45
N LEU A 9 -25.18 23.21 15.24
CA LEU A 9 -25.20 22.21 16.34
C LEU A 9 -24.23 21.02 16.16
N SER A 10 -23.78 20.68 14.95
CA SER A 10 -22.91 19.50 14.74
C SER A 10 -21.42 19.77 14.96
N SER A 11 -20.92 20.96 14.61
CA SER A 11 -19.50 21.30 14.82
C SER A 11 -19.17 21.62 16.29
N VAL A 12 -20.16 22.04 17.07
CA VAL A 12 -20.01 22.31 18.51
C VAL A 12 -20.09 21.01 19.32
N PHE A 13 -20.87 20.02 18.89
CA PHE A 13 -20.94 18.71 19.57
C PHE A 13 -19.66 17.89 19.44
N VAL A 14 -19.07 17.81 18.24
CA VAL A 14 -17.80 17.09 18.04
C VAL A 14 -16.65 17.84 18.72
N ARG A 15 -16.63 19.17 18.68
CA ARG A 15 -15.59 19.97 19.33
C ARG A 15 -15.73 19.95 20.86
N ASN A 16 -16.93 19.94 21.43
CA ASN A 16 -17.14 19.93 22.88
C ASN A 16 -17.20 18.54 23.53
N MET A 17 -17.34 17.45 22.77
CA MET A 17 -17.19 16.09 23.33
C MET A 17 -15.81 15.48 23.08
N VAL A 18 -15.05 15.92 22.07
CA VAL A 18 -13.72 15.35 21.80
C VAL A 18 -12.58 16.19 22.40
N PHE A 19 -12.69 17.54 22.44
CA PHE A 19 -11.60 18.37 22.98
C PHE A 19 -11.45 18.42 24.51
N PRO A 20 -12.49 18.34 25.36
CA PRO A 20 -12.26 18.33 26.81
C PRO A 20 -11.53 17.08 27.29
N TYR A 21 -11.71 15.95 26.59
CA TYR A 21 -11.08 14.68 26.95
C TYR A 21 -9.61 14.57 26.51
N LEU A 22 -9.19 15.36 25.52
CA LEU A 22 -7.77 15.57 25.20
C LEU A 22 -7.05 16.44 26.26
N ARG A 23 -7.77 17.23 27.08
CA ARG A 23 -7.18 17.94 28.24
C ARG A 23 -7.10 17.08 29.50
N VAL A 24 -7.99 16.10 29.68
CA VAL A 24 -7.93 15.15 30.81
C VAL A 24 -6.74 14.19 30.70
N TRP A 25 -6.10 14.08 29.52
CA TRP A 25 -4.81 13.41 29.36
C TRP A 25 -3.61 14.20 29.95
N LYS A 26 -3.84 15.34 30.61
CA LYS A 26 -2.84 16.00 31.46
C LYS A 26 -3.41 16.16 32.88
N SER A 27 -2.90 15.33 33.80
CA SER A 27 -3.27 15.15 35.21
C SER A 27 -4.52 14.28 35.42
N SER A 28 -4.50 13.18 36.17
CA SER A 28 -3.54 12.67 37.16
C SER A 28 -3.62 11.15 37.21
N ASN A 29 -2.46 10.49 37.33
CA ASN A 29 -2.20 9.05 37.39
C ASN A 29 -1.99 8.34 36.05
N ILE A 30 -1.05 8.86 35.23
CA ILE A 30 -0.20 7.95 34.46
C ILE A 30 0.76 7.38 35.50
N ASP A 31 0.56 6.12 35.89
CA ASP A 31 1.48 5.43 36.79
C ASP A 31 2.86 5.44 36.12
N SER A 32 3.92 5.74 36.87
CA SER A 32 5.29 5.72 36.32
C SER A 32 5.63 4.35 35.72
N ILE A 33 4.93 3.31 36.19
CA ILE A 33 4.93 1.94 35.68
C ILE A 33 4.29 1.83 34.29
N ASP A 34 3.24 2.58 33.97
CA ASP A 34 2.58 2.56 32.65
C ASP A 34 3.42 3.30 31.59
N CYS A 35 4.07 4.40 31.96
CA CYS A 35 5.08 5.03 31.12
C CYS A 35 6.26 4.09 30.89
N PHE A 36 6.77 3.46 31.94
CA PHE A 36 7.89 2.53 31.84
C PHE A 36 7.55 1.29 31.01
N THR A 37 6.37 0.70 31.16
CA THR A 37 5.96 -0.48 30.38
C THR A 37 5.70 -0.14 28.92
N ASN A 38 5.10 1.02 28.61
CA ASN A 38 4.98 1.47 27.22
C ASN A 38 6.37 1.72 26.60
N GLU A 39 7.28 2.36 27.33
CA GLU A 39 8.66 2.60 26.89
C GLU A 39 9.45 1.28 26.72
N LEU A 40 9.20 0.29 27.58
CA LEU A 40 9.83 -1.04 27.49
C LEU A 40 9.31 -1.83 26.27
N VAL A 41 8.01 -1.78 26.00
CA VAL A 41 7.36 -2.40 24.84
C VAL A 41 7.81 -1.71 23.54
N GLU A 42 7.89 -0.38 23.53
CA GLU A 42 8.44 0.38 22.40
C GLU A 42 9.92 0.06 22.17
N LYS A 43 10.72 -0.07 23.22
CA LYS A 43 12.14 -0.44 23.16
C LYS A 43 12.33 -1.88 22.66
N GLN A 44 11.50 -2.83 23.09
CA GLN A 44 11.51 -4.20 22.57
C GLN A 44 11.06 -4.25 21.10
N SER A 45 10.02 -3.51 20.73
CA SER A 45 9.52 -3.44 19.36
C SER A 45 10.55 -2.82 18.42
N SER A 46 11.24 -1.77 18.86
CA SER A 46 12.33 -1.14 18.09
C SER A 46 13.59 -2.00 18.04
N GLN A 47 13.94 -2.75 19.09
CA GLN A 47 15.00 -3.76 19.04
C GLN A 47 14.66 -4.89 18.07
N TRP A 48 13.43 -5.38 18.06
CA TRP A 48 12.96 -6.38 17.11
C TRP A 48 13.00 -5.85 15.67
N LYS A 49 12.54 -4.61 15.44
CA LYS A 49 12.64 -3.95 14.12
C LYS A 49 14.10 -3.83 13.69
N VAL A 50 15.01 -3.38 14.55
CA VAL A 50 16.44 -3.27 14.22
C VAL A 50 17.08 -4.63 13.95
N GLN A 51 16.69 -5.68 14.67
CA GLN A 51 17.18 -7.04 14.42
C GLN A 51 16.62 -7.63 13.12
N VAL A 52 15.34 -7.40 12.81
CA VAL A 52 14.73 -7.79 11.54
C VAL A 52 15.33 -7.02 10.37
N GLU A 53 15.55 -5.71 10.52
CA GLU A 53 16.21 -4.86 9.52
C GLU A 53 17.67 -5.31 9.31
N LYS A 54 18.40 -5.65 10.38
CA LYS A 54 19.75 -6.22 10.29
C LYS A 54 19.77 -7.57 9.58
N ARG A 55 18.84 -8.48 9.92
CA ARG A 55 18.73 -9.78 9.22
C ARG A 55 18.37 -9.60 7.76
N LEU A 56 17.44 -8.69 7.44
CA LEU A 56 17.08 -8.37 6.05
C LEU A 56 18.26 -7.74 5.30
N GLN A 57 19.04 -6.89 5.95
CA GLN A 57 20.27 -6.32 5.38
C GLN A 57 21.37 -7.39 5.21
N GLU A 58 21.49 -8.33 6.13
CA GLU A 58 22.43 -9.46 6.06
C GLU A 58 22.02 -10.47 4.98
N GLU A 59 20.73 -10.78 4.85
CA GLU A 59 20.17 -11.57 3.74
C GLU A 59 20.34 -10.85 2.41
N MET A 60 20.10 -9.53 2.34
CA MET A 60 20.38 -8.75 1.13
C MET A 60 21.87 -8.68 0.80
N LYS A 61 22.76 -8.65 1.80
CA LYS A 61 24.22 -8.73 1.60
C LYS A 61 24.65 -10.13 1.16
N PHE A 62 24.02 -11.17 1.70
CA PHE A 62 24.27 -12.57 1.32
C PHE A 62 23.80 -12.84 -0.12
N MET A 63 22.62 -12.36 -0.48
CA MET A 63 22.09 -12.38 -1.85
C MET A 63 22.99 -11.58 -2.80
N LYS A 64 23.38 -10.35 -2.45
CA LYS A 64 24.34 -9.55 -3.25
C LYS A 64 25.71 -10.22 -3.40
N ASN A 65 26.19 -10.95 -2.38
CA ASN A 65 27.48 -11.64 -2.44
C ASN A 65 27.41 -12.97 -3.22
N HIS A 66 26.31 -13.72 -3.14
CA HIS A 66 26.10 -14.90 -4.00
C HIS A 66 25.87 -14.50 -5.47
N GLN A 67 25.21 -13.38 -5.73
CA GLN A 67 25.13 -12.79 -7.09
C GLN A 67 26.50 -12.31 -7.57
N ARG A 68 27.31 -11.63 -6.72
CA ARG A 68 28.66 -11.15 -7.08
C ARG A 68 29.62 -12.26 -7.51
N ILE A 69 29.60 -13.43 -6.86
CA ILE A 69 30.53 -14.53 -7.19
C ILE A 69 30.18 -15.17 -8.55
N THR A 70 28.90 -15.19 -8.92
CA THR A 70 28.45 -15.61 -10.27
C THR A 70 28.71 -14.51 -11.32
N VAL A 71 28.54 -13.24 -10.94
CA VAL A 71 28.76 -12.06 -11.79
C VAL A 71 30.25 -11.84 -12.08
N GLU A 72 31.19 -12.05 -11.16
CA GLU A 72 32.63 -11.90 -11.43
C GLU A 72 33.20 -13.01 -12.32
N LYS A 73 32.61 -14.21 -12.28
CA LYS A 73 32.94 -15.31 -13.20
C LYS A 73 32.38 -15.08 -14.61
N ALA A 74 31.23 -14.42 -14.73
CA ALA A 74 30.65 -13.97 -16.00
C ALA A 74 31.37 -12.72 -16.55
N ARG A 75 31.74 -11.77 -15.68
CA ARG A 75 32.47 -10.54 -16.01
C ARG A 75 33.84 -10.81 -16.62
N ARG A 76 34.56 -11.84 -16.14
CA ARG A 76 35.82 -12.31 -16.78
C ARG A 76 35.62 -13.02 -18.13
N LYS A 77 34.41 -13.51 -18.45
CA LYS A 77 34.07 -14.02 -19.79
C LYS A 77 33.57 -12.91 -20.72
N LEU A 78 33.02 -11.82 -20.19
CA LEU A 78 32.47 -10.70 -20.95
C LEU A 78 33.52 -9.61 -21.27
N GLU A 79 34.45 -9.33 -20.34
CA GLU A 79 35.52 -8.34 -20.54
C GLU A 79 36.54 -8.78 -21.63
N THR A 80 36.53 -10.04 -22.06
CA THR A 80 37.42 -10.56 -23.11
C THR A 80 36.79 -10.72 -24.49
N HIS A 81 35.49 -10.47 -24.68
CA HIS A 81 34.85 -10.61 -26.00
C HIS A 81 33.87 -9.48 -26.30
N LEU A 82 34.39 -8.44 -26.94
CA LEU A 82 33.63 -7.53 -27.82
C LEU A 82 33.20 -8.21 -29.15
N GLU A 83 33.21 -9.55 -29.20
CA GLU A 83 32.76 -10.36 -30.34
C GLU A 83 31.86 -11.50 -29.84
N ILE A 84 30.77 -11.17 -29.15
CA ILE A 84 29.70 -12.17 -28.93
C ILE A 84 28.96 -12.31 -30.26
N ASP A 85 29.28 -13.36 -31.02
CA ASP A 85 28.52 -13.71 -32.22
C ASP A 85 27.15 -14.28 -31.80
N VAL A 86 26.13 -13.41 -31.83
CA VAL A 86 24.75 -13.73 -31.41
C VAL A 86 24.15 -14.90 -32.22
N ARG A 87 24.76 -15.26 -33.36
CA ARG A 87 24.40 -16.40 -34.21
C ARG A 87 24.41 -17.74 -33.49
N ASN A 88 25.27 -17.93 -32.50
CA ASN A 88 25.48 -19.23 -31.84
C ASN A 88 24.88 -19.30 -30.43
N LEU A 89 24.18 -18.25 -29.98
CA LEU A 89 23.61 -18.21 -28.64
C LEU A 89 22.29 -18.97 -28.59
N ASP A 90 22.13 -19.82 -27.59
CA ASP A 90 20.82 -20.36 -27.25
C ASP A 90 19.93 -19.30 -26.56
N GLU A 91 18.63 -19.57 -26.48
CA GLU A 91 17.66 -18.66 -25.86
C GLU A 91 17.98 -18.37 -24.37
N CYS A 92 18.53 -19.35 -23.65
CA CYS A 92 18.90 -19.23 -22.23
C CYS A 92 20.10 -18.30 -22.03
N GLN A 93 21.09 -18.36 -22.91
CA GLN A 93 22.28 -17.53 -22.93
C GLN A 93 21.92 -16.10 -23.29
N LEU A 94 21.04 -15.91 -24.29
CA LEU A 94 20.55 -14.59 -24.66
C LEU A 94 19.73 -13.96 -23.52
N ARG A 95 18.85 -14.73 -22.87
CA ARG A 95 18.12 -14.30 -21.66
C ARG A 95 19.07 -13.91 -20.53
N HIS A 96 20.12 -14.69 -20.29
CA HIS A 96 21.11 -14.40 -19.26
C HIS A 96 21.90 -13.12 -19.56
N LEU A 97 22.29 -12.90 -20.82
CA LEU A 97 22.97 -11.66 -21.24
C LEU A 97 22.06 -10.44 -21.09
N CYS A 98 20.78 -10.54 -21.46
CA CYS A 98 19.81 -9.47 -21.20
C CYS A 98 19.67 -9.21 -19.70
N ALA A 99 19.61 -10.24 -18.86
CA ALA A 99 19.54 -10.09 -17.41
C ALA A 99 20.78 -9.35 -16.85
N ILE A 100 21.98 -9.72 -17.30
CA ILE A 100 23.23 -9.05 -16.91
C ILE A 100 23.22 -7.58 -17.35
N ALA A 101 22.83 -7.29 -18.59
CA ALA A 101 22.77 -5.92 -19.10
C ALA A 101 21.78 -5.05 -18.29
N MET A 102 20.64 -5.62 -17.90
CA MET A 102 19.66 -4.95 -17.04
C MET A 102 20.19 -4.72 -15.61
N GLU A 103 20.85 -5.72 -15.01
CA GLU A 103 21.51 -5.58 -13.69
C GLU A 103 22.59 -4.50 -13.68
N GLN A 104 23.31 -4.35 -14.79
CA GLN A 104 24.34 -3.33 -14.97
C GLN A 104 23.78 -1.96 -15.40
N GLN A 105 22.47 -1.84 -15.62
CA GLN A 105 21.82 -0.66 -16.20
C GLN A 105 22.43 -0.22 -17.55
N ASN A 106 23.00 -1.16 -18.30
CA ASN A 106 23.69 -0.88 -19.56
C ASN A 106 22.70 -0.90 -20.74
N SER A 107 22.02 0.23 -20.94
CA SER A 107 21.03 0.39 -22.02
C SER A 107 21.60 0.21 -23.42
N LYS A 108 22.87 0.58 -23.66
CA LYS A 108 23.52 0.45 -24.97
C LYS A 108 23.73 -1.01 -25.37
N GLU A 109 24.16 -1.83 -24.41
CA GLU A 109 24.36 -3.26 -24.61
C GLU A 109 23.03 -3.98 -24.83
N LEU A 110 21.99 -3.58 -24.12
CA LEU A 110 20.64 -4.11 -24.33
C LEU A 110 20.09 -3.76 -25.72
N SER A 111 20.26 -2.52 -26.19
CA SER A 111 19.94 -2.13 -27.57
C SER A 111 20.75 -2.88 -28.61
N PHE A 112 22.04 -3.13 -28.34
CA PHE A 112 22.89 -3.95 -29.22
C PHE A 112 22.38 -5.39 -29.32
N LEU A 113 22.07 -6.02 -28.19
CA LEU A 113 21.52 -7.37 -28.13
C LEU A 113 20.19 -7.46 -28.88
N LEU A 114 19.26 -6.53 -28.65
CA LEU A 114 17.98 -6.47 -29.38
C LEU A 114 18.20 -6.26 -30.89
N GLY A 115 19.15 -5.42 -31.27
CA GLY A 115 19.51 -5.18 -32.67
C GLY A 115 20.08 -6.41 -33.37
N GLU A 116 21.01 -7.12 -32.73
CA GLU A 116 21.56 -8.37 -33.24
C GLU A 116 20.52 -9.50 -33.28
N SER A 117 19.71 -9.67 -32.23
CA SER A 117 18.61 -10.64 -32.24
C SER A 117 17.60 -10.34 -33.35
N THR A 118 17.38 -9.06 -33.69
CA THR A 118 16.56 -8.65 -34.84
C THR A 118 17.19 -9.09 -36.17
N LYS A 119 18.51 -8.92 -36.34
CA LYS A 119 19.23 -9.31 -37.56
C LYS A 119 19.20 -10.83 -37.76
N TRP A 120 19.39 -11.59 -36.69
CA TRP A 120 19.48 -13.05 -36.72
C TRP A 120 18.14 -13.77 -36.56
N ARG A 121 17.03 -13.04 -36.38
CA ARG A 121 15.69 -13.58 -36.12
C ARG A 121 15.66 -14.56 -34.94
N SER A 122 16.47 -14.29 -33.92
CA SER A 122 16.49 -15.10 -32.70
C SER A 122 15.22 -14.80 -31.89
N ASN A 123 14.47 -15.83 -31.55
CA ASN A 123 13.28 -15.69 -30.71
C ASN A 123 13.69 -15.44 -29.26
N LEU A 124 13.03 -14.47 -28.62
CA LEU A 124 13.07 -14.27 -27.18
C LEU A 124 11.78 -14.80 -26.58
N SER A 125 11.87 -15.45 -25.42
CA SER A 125 10.67 -15.74 -24.62
C SER A 125 9.92 -14.45 -24.27
N GLU A 126 8.59 -14.56 -24.18
CA GLU A 126 7.73 -13.47 -23.72
C GLU A 126 8.15 -12.96 -22.34
N GLU A 127 8.59 -13.84 -21.44
CA GLU A 127 9.09 -13.47 -20.11
C GLU A 127 10.28 -12.50 -20.19
N THR A 128 11.23 -12.78 -21.09
CA THR A 128 12.40 -11.91 -21.28
C THR A 128 11.98 -10.56 -21.85
N LEU A 129 11.05 -10.54 -22.80
CA LEU A 129 10.51 -9.31 -23.36
C LEU A 129 9.77 -8.47 -22.33
N ILE A 130 9.00 -9.10 -21.44
CA ILE A 130 8.34 -8.42 -20.32
C ILE A 130 9.38 -7.80 -19.38
N HIS A 131 10.43 -8.53 -19.02
CA HIS A 131 11.50 -7.98 -18.16
C HIS A 131 12.24 -6.81 -18.80
N VAL A 132 12.55 -6.90 -20.10
CA VAL A 132 13.18 -5.80 -20.84
C VAL A 132 12.24 -4.59 -20.93
N LEU A 133 10.95 -4.81 -21.14
CA LEU A 133 9.94 -3.76 -21.16
C LEU A 133 9.79 -3.07 -19.79
N GLU A 134 9.78 -3.85 -18.70
CA GLU A 134 9.76 -3.32 -17.33
C GLU A 134 11.01 -2.49 -17.04
N PHE A 135 12.19 -2.97 -17.44
CA PHE A 135 13.45 -2.26 -17.30
C PHE A 135 13.45 -0.94 -18.07
N ALA A 136 12.99 -0.94 -19.33
CA ALA A 136 12.89 0.26 -20.14
C ALA A 136 11.94 1.30 -19.50
N ALA A 137 10.80 0.83 -18.96
CA ALA A 137 9.84 1.70 -18.28
C ALA A 137 10.35 2.24 -16.93
N GLU A 138 11.19 1.48 -16.21
CA GLU A 138 11.79 1.90 -14.94
C GLU A 138 12.94 2.88 -15.12
N SER A 139 13.78 2.64 -16.12
CA SER A 139 14.92 3.50 -16.47
C SER A 139 14.52 4.74 -17.28
N ALA A 140 13.23 4.88 -17.63
CA ALA A 140 12.72 5.92 -18.51
C ALA A 140 13.45 5.97 -19.87
N ASN A 141 13.90 4.82 -20.37
CA ASN A 141 14.71 4.75 -21.58
C ASN A 141 13.84 4.50 -22.82
N ARG A 142 13.58 5.56 -23.58
CA ARG A 142 12.78 5.50 -24.81
C ARG A 142 13.47 4.75 -25.94
N ASP A 143 14.80 4.80 -26.02
CA ASP A 143 15.55 4.19 -27.12
C ASP A 143 15.42 2.66 -27.08
N VAL A 144 15.61 2.08 -25.88
CA VAL A 144 15.43 0.64 -25.65
C VAL A 144 14.00 0.20 -25.95
N MET A 145 13.00 1.02 -25.60
CA MET A 145 11.61 0.72 -25.89
C MET A 145 11.29 0.74 -27.40
N GLU A 146 11.85 1.71 -28.15
CA GLU A 146 11.71 1.75 -29.61
C GLU A 146 12.43 0.58 -30.30
N ASP A 147 13.60 0.20 -29.80
CA ASP A 147 14.33 -0.96 -30.31
C ASP A 147 13.57 -2.26 -30.02
N LEU A 148 12.97 -2.39 -28.84
CA LEU A 148 12.08 -3.50 -28.50
C LEU A 148 10.83 -3.53 -29.39
N ARG A 149 10.21 -2.38 -29.66
CA ARG A 149 9.06 -2.25 -30.57
C ARG A 149 9.43 -2.68 -31.99
N LYS A 150 10.60 -2.27 -32.50
CA LYS A 150 11.13 -2.73 -33.81
C LYS A 150 11.39 -4.24 -33.83
N PHE A 151 11.95 -4.79 -32.75
CA PHE A 151 12.17 -6.23 -32.60
C PHE A 151 10.84 -7.00 -32.67
N CYS A 152 9.85 -6.62 -31.84
CA CYS A 152 8.56 -7.29 -31.79
C CYS A 152 7.79 -7.16 -33.12
N ARG A 153 7.82 -6.00 -33.80
CA ARG A 153 7.18 -5.84 -35.12
C ARG A 153 7.71 -6.82 -36.18
N LYS A 154 9.00 -7.19 -36.10
CA LYS A 154 9.65 -8.05 -37.09
C LYS A 154 9.56 -9.53 -36.76
N ILE A 155 9.65 -9.90 -35.48
CA ILE A 155 9.82 -11.30 -35.06
C ILE A 155 8.57 -11.83 -34.35
N GLN A 156 7.93 -11.03 -33.49
CA GLN A 156 6.78 -11.44 -32.66
C GLN A 156 5.67 -10.38 -32.65
N PRO A 157 4.96 -10.17 -33.77
CA PRO A 157 3.92 -9.14 -33.86
C PRO A 157 2.71 -9.45 -32.98
N GLU A 158 2.44 -10.72 -32.70
CA GLU A 158 1.35 -11.16 -31.82
C GLU A 158 1.52 -10.62 -30.38
N PHE A 159 2.75 -10.66 -29.85
CA PHE A 159 3.08 -10.12 -28.53
C PHE A 159 2.83 -8.60 -28.47
N LEU A 160 3.19 -7.89 -29.53
CA LEU A 160 3.00 -6.44 -29.63
C LEU A 160 1.52 -6.05 -29.68
N LEU A 161 0.72 -6.79 -30.43
CA LEU A 161 -0.74 -6.60 -30.49
C LEU A 161 -1.40 -6.87 -29.14
N LYS A 162 -1.00 -7.96 -28.47
CA LYS A 162 -1.48 -8.32 -27.13
C LYS A 162 -1.18 -7.22 -26.11
N LYS A 163 0.01 -6.62 -26.18
CA LYS A 163 0.44 -5.52 -25.31
C LYS A 163 0.06 -4.12 -25.82
N GLN A 164 -0.81 -4.03 -26.84
CA GLN A 164 -1.33 -2.78 -27.40
C GLN A 164 -0.22 -1.75 -27.68
N ASP A 165 0.82 -2.18 -28.41
CA ASP A 165 1.96 -1.35 -28.84
C ASP A 165 2.74 -0.68 -27.69
N PHE A 166 2.71 -1.29 -26.50
CA PHE A 166 3.42 -0.87 -25.29
C PHE A 166 2.99 0.49 -24.71
N VAL A 167 1.77 0.94 -25.02
CA VAL A 167 1.25 2.25 -24.59
C VAL A 167 1.28 2.43 -23.06
N LEU A 168 1.01 1.38 -22.29
CA LEU A 168 1.08 1.41 -20.81
C LEU A 168 2.51 1.68 -20.29
N SER A 169 3.52 1.13 -20.95
CA SER A 169 4.93 1.36 -20.61
C SER A 169 5.36 2.77 -20.98
N GLU A 170 4.86 3.30 -22.10
CA GLU A 170 5.12 4.68 -22.53
C GLU A 170 4.55 5.71 -21.54
N ILE A 171 3.34 5.48 -21.03
CA ILE A 171 2.73 6.28 -19.95
C ILE A 171 3.65 6.30 -18.71
N ARG A 172 4.25 5.16 -18.35
CA ARG A 172 5.15 5.05 -17.20
C ARG A 172 6.46 5.83 -17.42
N ILE A 173 7.01 5.81 -18.64
CA ILE A 173 8.18 6.62 -19.01
C ILE A 173 7.86 8.11 -18.92
N LEU A 174 6.75 8.56 -19.52
CA LEU A 174 6.31 9.96 -19.45
C LEU A 174 6.16 10.46 -18.01
N TRP A 175 5.61 9.62 -17.14
CA TRP A 175 5.46 9.94 -15.72
C TRP A 175 6.82 10.12 -15.02
N LYS A 176 7.80 9.27 -15.32
CA LYS A 176 9.16 9.34 -14.74
C LYS A 176 9.97 10.52 -15.23
N GLU A 177 9.79 10.92 -16.49
CA GLU A 177 10.41 12.12 -17.07
C GLU A 177 9.84 13.44 -16.50
N GLY A 178 8.75 13.37 -15.71
CA GLY A 178 8.09 14.55 -15.13
C GLY A 178 7.01 15.15 -16.02
N ASN A 179 6.69 14.55 -17.17
CA ASN A 179 5.59 14.95 -18.05
C ASN A 179 4.24 14.41 -17.53
N ILE A 180 3.88 14.80 -16.30
CA ILE A 180 2.77 14.23 -15.54
C ILE A 180 1.43 14.46 -16.24
N ASP A 181 1.15 15.68 -16.70
CA ASP A 181 -0.13 16.02 -17.33
C ASP A 181 -0.37 15.19 -18.60
N LYS A 182 0.66 15.05 -19.44
CA LYS A 182 0.60 14.20 -20.64
C LYS A 182 0.39 12.73 -20.28
N ALA A 183 1.07 12.22 -19.26
CA ALA A 183 0.88 10.84 -18.81
C ALA A 183 -0.57 10.59 -18.33
N LEU A 184 -1.15 11.56 -17.62
CA LEU A 184 -2.53 11.53 -17.12
C LEU A 184 -3.57 11.66 -18.25
N ASP A 185 -3.30 12.44 -19.29
CA ASP A 185 -4.18 12.53 -20.45
C ASP A 185 -4.15 11.25 -21.29
N VAL A 186 -2.96 10.70 -21.56
CA VAL A 186 -2.82 9.46 -22.34
C VAL A 186 -3.46 8.28 -21.60
N ILE A 187 -3.26 8.14 -20.28
CA ILE A 187 -3.89 7.04 -19.54
C ILE A 187 -5.41 7.16 -19.57
N ARG A 188 -5.96 8.37 -19.46
CA ARG A 188 -7.42 8.63 -19.50
C ARG A 188 -8.04 8.17 -20.82
N ASP A 189 -7.38 8.46 -21.94
CA ASP A 189 -7.86 8.11 -23.28
C ASP A 189 -7.69 6.63 -23.61
N VAL A 190 -6.60 6.03 -23.13
CA VAL A 190 -6.26 4.64 -23.42
C VAL A 190 -7.07 3.68 -22.54
N TYR A 191 -7.38 4.06 -21.30
CA TYR A 191 -8.03 3.17 -20.33
C TYR A 191 -9.33 2.54 -20.85
N GLN A 192 -10.15 3.33 -21.56
CA GLN A 192 -11.41 2.86 -22.13
C GLN A 192 -11.24 1.80 -23.23
N LYS A 193 -10.07 1.80 -23.88
CA LYS A 193 -9.74 0.94 -25.03
C LYS A 193 -8.88 -0.25 -24.61
N LEU A 194 -8.56 -0.39 -23.32
CA LEU A 194 -7.74 -1.47 -22.82
C LEU A 194 -8.46 -2.81 -22.94
N LEU A 195 -7.73 -3.81 -23.41
CA LEU A 195 -8.18 -5.20 -23.33
C LEU A 195 -8.19 -5.64 -21.85
N PRO A 196 -9.12 -6.53 -21.44
CA PRO A 196 -9.17 -7.03 -20.07
C PRO A 196 -7.86 -7.63 -19.56
N GLU A 197 -7.04 -8.22 -20.44
CA GLU A 197 -5.73 -8.78 -20.11
C GLU A 197 -4.71 -7.73 -19.66
N ASN A 198 -4.85 -6.47 -20.09
CA ASN A 198 -3.95 -5.37 -19.77
C ASN A 198 -4.44 -4.53 -18.57
N LEU A 199 -5.65 -4.79 -18.09
CA LEU A 199 -6.23 -4.10 -16.92
C LEU A 199 -5.38 -4.27 -15.64
N PRO A 200 -4.81 -5.45 -15.33
CA PRO A 200 -3.94 -5.61 -14.15
C PRO A 200 -2.67 -4.75 -14.22
N GLU A 201 -2.12 -4.54 -15.42
CA GLU A 201 -0.94 -3.69 -15.60
C GLU A 201 -1.31 -2.21 -15.46
N ALA A 202 -2.46 -1.80 -16.00
CA ALA A 202 -2.99 -0.44 -15.76
C ALA A 202 -3.25 -0.19 -14.27
N HIS A 203 -3.79 -1.18 -13.55
CA HIS A 203 -3.94 -1.15 -12.09
C HIS A 203 -2.60 -1.01 -11.35
N ARG A 204 -1.56 -1.73 -11.81
CA ARG A 204 -0.21 -1.60 -11.27
C ARG A 204 0.35 -0.19 -11.47
N ILE A 205 0.18 0.38 -12.67
CA ILE A 205 0.62 1.74 -12.99
C ILE A 205 -0.11 2.76 -12.11
N LEU A 206 -1.44 2.68 -12.01
CA LEU A 206 -2.23 3.57 -11.16
C LEU A 206 -1.83 3.48 -9.69
N ARG A 207 -1.46 2.30 -9.20
CA ARG A 207 -0.92 2.12 -7.85
C ARG A 207 0.44 2.79 -7.67
N ILE A 208 1.33 2.72 -8.67
CA ILE A 208 2.61 3.43 -8.66
C ILE A 208 2.36 4.94 -8.64
N PHE A 209 1.46 5.44 -9.48
CA PHE A 209 1.13 6.86 -9.55
C PHE A 209 0.57 7.37 -8.22
N ALA A 210 -0.36 6.63 -7.61
CA ALA A 210 -0.90 6.98 -6.29
C ALA A 210 0.22 7.06 -5.23
N LYS A 211 1.07 6.03 -5.15
CA LYS A 211 2.16 5.97 -4.17
C LYS A 211 3.20 7.07 -4.33
N GLU A 212 3.54 7.42 -5.58
CA GLU A 212 4.50 8.50 -5.89
C GLU A 212 3.89 9.89 -5.80
N THR A 213 2.56 10.01 -5.79
CA THR A 213 1.88 11.31 -5.70
C THR A 213 1.60 11.67 -4.25
N VAL A 214 0.99 10.74 -3.50
CA VAL A 214 0.57 10.98 -2.11
C VAL A 214 1.79 11.20 -1.22
N GLY A 215 1.86 12.38 -0.61
CA GLY A 215 2.91 12.79 0.31
C GLY A 215 4.29 13.08 -0.31
N GLN A 216 4.45 12.98 -1.63
CA GLN A 216 5.73 13.24 -2.33
C GLN A 216 5.63 14.32 -3.41
N LYS A 217 4.50 14.40 -4.14
CA LYS A 217 4.28 15.43 -5.18
C LYS A 217 3.35 16.53 -4.68
N SER A 218 3.13 17.55 -5.51
CA SER A 218 2.24 18.67 -5.20
C SER A 218 0.77 18.23 -5.16
N GLU A 219 -0.03 18.96 -4.37
CA GLU A 219 -1.48 18.76 -4.25
C GLU A 219 -2.20 18.87 -5.60
N GLY A 220 -1.73 19.74 -6.50
CA GLY A 220 -2.29 19.88 -7.85
C GLY A 220 -2.21 18.59 -8.67
N VAL A 221 -1.12 17.83 -8.56
CA VAL A 221 -0.97 16.53 -9.23
C VAL A 221 -1.91 15.49 -8.62
N LEU A 222 -2.09 15.51 -7.30
CA LEU A 222 -3.04 14.62 -6.63
C LEU A 222 -4.47 14.88 -7.10
N VAL A 223 -4.89 16.15 -7.19
CA VAL A 223 -6.21 16.53 -7.69
C VAL A 223 -6.38 16.12 -9.16
N ALA A 224 -5.35 16.30 -9.99
CA ALA A 224 -5.40 15.84 -11.39
C ALA A 224 -5.56 14.32 -11.50
N LEU A 225 -4.81 13.56 -10.69
CA LEU A 225 -4.92 12.10 -10.64
C LEU A 225 -6.28 11.63 -10.12
N ILE A 226 -6.87 12.33 -9.14
CA ILE A 226 -8.23 12.06 -8.66
C ILE A 226 -9.26 12.29 -9.77
N LYS A 227 -9.14 13.36 -10.54
CA LYS A 227 -10.03 13.61 -11.70
C LYS A 227 -9.95 12.50 -12.72
N VAL A 228 -8.75 12.02 -13.04
CA VAL A 228 -8.57 10.87 -13.94
C VAL A 228 -9.19 9.60 -13.34
N ALA A 229 -9.02 9.35 -12.05
CA ALA A 229 -9.63 8.19 -11.39
C ALA A 229 -11.17 8.27 -11.36
N ASP A 230 -11.74 9.47 -11.24
CA ASP A 230 -13.17 9.71 -11.31
C ASP A 230 -13.71 9.55 -12.75
N ASP A 231 -12.98 10.06 -13.74
CA ASP A 231 -13.27 9.81 -15.16
C ASP A 231 -13.26 8.30 -15.46
N ILE A 232 -12.27 7.57 -14.98
CA ILE A 232 -12.20 6.11 -15.13
C ILE A 232 -13.42 5.45 -14.46
N SER A 233 -13.68 5.76 -13.20
CA SER A 233 -14.81 5.23 -12.44
C SER A 233 -16.16 5.44 -13.13
N THR A 234 -16.40 6.65 -13.65
CA THR A 234 -17.66 7.00 -14.32
C THR A 234 -17.80 6.34 -15.70
N ARG A 235 -16.70 6.21 -16.46
CA ARG A 235 -16.72 5.71 -17.84
C ARG A 235 -16.61 4.19 -17.96
N SER A 236 -15.78 3.55 -17.14
CA SER A 236 -15.55 2.10 -17.19
C SER A 236 -16.21 1.34 -16.05
N GLY A 237 -16.72 2.05 -15.02
CA GLY A 237 -17.23 1.43 -13.80
C GLY A 237 -16.13 0.87 -12.89
N ASP A 238 -14.86 1.05 -13.24
CA ASP A 238 -13.73 0.56 -12.47
C ASP A 238 -13.37 1.52 -11.32
N ASN A 239 -13.68 1.08 -10.12
CA ASN A 239 -13.50 1.85 -8.89
C ASN A 239 -12.13 1.62 -8.21
N PHE A 240 -11.26 0.81 -8.82
CA PHE A 240 -9.98 0.42 -8.24
C PHE A 240 -9.07 1.62 -7.97
N ALA A 241 -8.98 2.56 -8.92
CA ALA A 241 -8.14 3.75 -8.81
C ALA A 241 -8.53 4.62 -7.61
N LEU A 242 -9.82 4.90 -7.46
CA LEU A 242 -10.36 5.68 -6.35
C LEU A 242 -10.13 4.99 -5.00
N GLY A 243 -10.31 3.67 -4.91
CA GLY A 243 -10.06 2.91 -3.69
C GLY A 243 -8.60 2.97 -3.23
N ILE A 244 -7.65 2.88 -4.17
CA ILE A 244 -6.21 3.01 -3.86
C ILE A 244 -5.86 4.43 -3.44
N LEU A 245 -6.33 5.45 -4.17
CA LEU A 245 -6.07 6.84 -3.83
C LEU A 245 -6.61 7.18 -2.44
N TRP A 246 -7.85 6.78 -2.15
CA TRP A 246 -8.42 6.94 -0.81
C TRP A 246 -7.54 6.28 0.26
N ARG A 247 -7.15 5.03 0.04
CA ARG A 247 -6.36 4.26 1.01
C ARG A 247 -5.03 4.95 1.29
N ASP A 248 -4.30 5.32 0.25
CA ASP A 248 -2.97 5.89 0.38
C ASP A 248 -3.05 7.30 0.99
N CYS A 249 -4.04 8.12 0.61
CA CYS A 249 -4.32 9.42 1.23
C CYS A 249 -4.70 9.29 2.71
N PHE A 250 -5.55 8.32 3.07
CA PHE A 250 -5.99 8.10 4.45
C PHE A 250 -4.83 7.72 5.37
N PHE A 251 -3.91 6.88 4.88
CA PHE A 251 -2.71 6.49 5.64
C PHE A 251 -1.54 7.47 5.54
N SER A 252 -1.67 8.55 4.76
CA SER A 252 -0.65 9.59 4.69
C SER A 252 -0.47 10.28 6.04
N HIS A 253 0.76 10.73 6.31
CA HIS A 253 1.07 11.53 7.49
C HIS A 253 0.69 13.00 7.29
N TRP A 254 0.50 13.44 6.04
CA TRP A 254 0.15 14.81 5.70
C TRP A 254 -1.34 15.08 5.91
N PHE A 255 -1.66 16.21 6.55
CA PHE A 255 -3.03 16.60 6.85
C PHE A 255 -3.86 16.92 5.59
N SER A 256 -3.23 17.52 4.58
CA SER A 256 -3.87 17.81 3.28
C SER A 256 -4.41 16.54 2.63
N ASP A 257 -3.59 15.49 2.56
CA ASP A 257 -3.95 14.20 1.98
C ASP A 257 -5.08 13.54 2.77
N GLN A 258 -5.03 13.62 4.11
CA GLN A 258 -6.08 13.09 4.97
C GLN A 258 -7.43 13.80 4.72
N LYS A 259 -7.41 15.12 4.53
CA LYS A 259 -8.62 15.90 4.19
C LYS A 259 -9.19 15.45 2.84
N ILE A 260 -8.34 15.26 1.84
CA ILE A 260 -8.73 14.72 0.54
C ILE A 260 -9.34 13.32 0.68
N ALA A 261 -8.79 12.46 1.54
CA ALA A 261 -9.37 11.14 1.80
C ALA A 261 -10.78 11.21 2.39
N VAL A 262 -11.05 12.18 3.28
CA VAL A 262 -12.41 12.42 3.82
C VAL A 262 -13.36 12.88 2.72
N GLU A 263 -12.92 13.80 1.86
CA GLU A 263 -13.72 14.28 0.72
C GLU A 263 -14.02 13.15 -0.27
N LEU A 264 -13.02 12.34 -0.62
CA LEU A 264 -13.19 11.16 -1.48
C LEU A 264 -14.20 10.15 -0.89
N PHE A 265 -14.14 9.92 0.41
CA PHE A 265 -15.06 9.02 1.10
C PHE A 265 -16.51 9.52 1.08
N ARG A 266 -16.72 10.83 1.23
CA ARG A 266 -18.05 11.45 1.21
C ARG A 266 -18.66 11.47 -0.19
N ASN A 267 -17.85 11.79 -1.19
CA ASN A 267 -18.34 12.05 -2.55
C ASN A 267 -18.54 10.78 -3.37
N HIS A 268 -17.71 9.73 -3.16
CA HIS A 268 -17.74 8.54 -4.01
C HIS A 268 -18.31 7.32 -3.28
N CYS A 269 -19.49 6.87 -3.73
CA CYS A 269 -20.14 5.68 -3.16
C CYS A 269 -19.27 4.42 -3.24
N ALA A 270 -18.50 4.28 -4.32
CA ALA A 270 -17.61 3.14 -4.52
C ALA A 270 -16.48 3.07 -3.49
N VAL A 271 -15.96 4.21 -3.04
CA VAL A 271 -14.97 4.26 -1.96
C VAL A 271 -15.59 3.76 -0.66
N ARG A 272 -16.85 4.12 -0.37
CA ARG A 272 -17.57 3.63 0.82
C ARG A 272 -17.74 2.11 0.80
N GLU A 273 -18.08 1.54 -0.35
CA GLU A 273 -18.20 0.09 -0.52
C GLU A 273 -16.84 -0.61 -0.37
N PHE A 274 -15.77 -0.03 -0.92
CA PHE A 274 -14.42 -0.54 -0.74
C PHE A 274 -14.02 -0.58 0.75
N VAL A 275 -14.28 0.51 1.49
CA VAL A 275 -14.02 0.58 2.93
C VAL A 275 -14.86 -0.43 3.69
N ARG A 276 -16.17 -0.54 3.39
CA ARG A 276 -17.08 -1.50 4.03
C ARG A 276 -16.52 -2.93 3.97
N LYS A 277 -16.04 -3.36 2.81
CA LYS A 277 -15.48 -4.71 2.60
C LYS A 277 -14.15 -4.92 3.33
N GLN A 278 -13.34 -3.88 3.47
CA GLN A 278 -11.97 -3.97 3.98
C GLN A 278 -11.81 -3.49 5.42
N VAL A 279 -12.87 -2.97 6.06
CA VAL A 279 -12.79 -2.29 7.36
C VAL A 279 -12.18 -3.18 8.44
N LYS A 280 -12.59 -4.44 8.54
CA LYS A 280 -12.06 -5.42 9.51
C LYS A 280 -10.57 -5.64 9.31
N THR A 281 -10.15 -5.86 8.06
CA THR A 281 -8.75 -6.10 7.70
C THR A 281 -7.87 -4.88 7.96
N ILE A 282 -8.38 -3.68 7.64
CA ILE A 282 -7.69 -2.42 7.89
C ILE A 282 -7.48 -2.22 9.40
N VAL A 283 -8.55 -2.32 10.18
CA VAL A 283 -8.51 -2.12 11.64
C VAL A 283 -7.59 -3.14 12.29
N PHE A 284 -7.71 -4.42 11.95
CA PHE A 284 -6.83 -5.45 12.47
C PHE A 284 -5.35 -5.15 12.22
N ARG A 285 -5.00 -4.75 10.99
CA ARG A 285 -3.61 -4.36 10.65
C ARG A 285 -3.12 -3.12 11.40
N LEU A 286 -4.00 -2.15 11.67
CA LEU A 286 -3.67 -0.95 12.43
C LEU A 286 -3.44 -1.25 13.91
N LEU A 287 -4.30 -2.09 14.50
CA LEU A 287 -4.20 -2.52 15.89
C LEU A 287 -2.93 -3.35 16.13
N LEU A 288 -2.56 -4.25 15.19
CA LEU A 288 -1.28 -4.96 15.23
C LEU A 288 -0.06 -4.03 15.22
N LYS A 289 -0.18 -2.85 14.59
CA LYS A 289 0.87 -1.82 14.56
C LYS A 289 0.75 -0.79 15.68
N HIS A 290 -0.18 -0.99 16.62
CA HIS A 290 -0.50 -0.08 17.72
C HIS A 290 -0.89 1.35 17.28
N ARG A 291 -1.42 1.52 16.06
CA ARG A 291 -1.82 2.83 15.51
C ARG A 291 -3.27 3.19 15.87
N LEU A 292 -3.52 3.42 17.17
CA LEU A 292 -4.86 3.69 17.69
C LEU A 292 -5.48 4.99 17.13
N GLU A 293 -4.68 6.04 16.95
CA GLU A 293 -5.14 7.31 16.39
C GLU A 293 -5.79 7.14 15.01
N THR A 294 -5.18 6.32 14.14
CA THR A 294 -5.72 6.04 12.80
C THR A 294 -7.04 5.27 12.88
N VAL A 295 -7.20 4.39 13.89
CA VAL A 295 -8.45 3.67 14.13
C VAL A 295 -9.55 4.62 14.62
N TYR A 296 -9.23 5.55 15.51
CA TYR A 296 -10.20 6.55 15.96
C TYR A 296 -10.67 7.47 14.84
N ARG A 297 -9.75 7.94 13.98
CA ARG A 297 -10.13 8.69 12.77
C ARG A 297 -11.01 7.88 11.82
N LEU A 298 -10.79 6.57 11.72
CA LEU A 298 -11.65 5.70 10.91
C LEU A 298 -13.06 5.60 11.53
N ILE A 299 -13.16 5.51 12.86
CA ILE A 299 -14.45 5.55 13.57
C ILE A 299 -15.17 6.89 13.29
N GLU A 300 -14.47 8.02 13.40
CA GLU A 300 -15.02 9.34 13.07
C GLU A 300 -15.54 9.41 11.62
N LEU A 301 -14.79 8.84 10.67
CA LEU A 301 -15.18 8.79 9.26
C LEU A 301 -16.42 7.92 9.03
N LEU A 302 -16.53 6.79 9.73
CA LEU A 302 -17.68 5.86 9.61
C LEU A 302 -18.94 6.41 10.28
N LEU A 303 -18.79 7.21 11.33
CA LEU A 303 -19.87 7.89 12.06
C LEU A 303 -20.24 9.24 11.45
N ASP A 304 -19.62 9.62 10.34
CA ASP A 304 -19.96 10.86 9.65
C ASP A 304 -21.46 10.86 9.28
N PRO A 305 -22.23 11.89 9.69
CA PRO A 305 -23.67 11.95 9.47
C PRO A 305 -24.07 11.92 7.99
N ALA A 306 -23.16 12.24 7.06
CA ALA A 306 -23.41 12.16 5.63
C ALA A 306 -23.41 10.71 5.08
N VAL A 307 -22.86 9.75 5.83
CA VAL A 307 -22.61 8.38 5.35
C VAL A 307 -23.26 7.33 6.25
N ASP A 308 -23.29 7.58 7.56
CA ASP A 308 -23.92 6.76 8.61
C ASP A 308 -23.67 5.24 8.47
N MET A 309 -22.41 4.81 8.55
CA MET A 309 -22.00 3.40 8.44
C MET A 309 -21.90 2.71 9.80
N LYS A 310 -22.95 2.80 10.61
CA LYS A 310 -23.04 2.17 11.94
C LYS A 310 -22.70 0.68 11.97
N PRO A 311 -23.14 -0.18 11.01
CA PRO A 311 -22.80 -1.60 11.03
C PRO A 311 -21.29 -1.85 10.90
N SER A 312 -20.62 -1.12 10.00
CA SER A 312 -19.16 -1.21 9.87
C SER A 312 -18.44 -0.63 11.08
N CYS A 313 -19.01 0.39 11.73
CA CYS A 313 -18.49 0.91 13.00
C CYS A 313 -18.60 -0.13 14.13
N LYS A 314 -19.69 -0.90 14.19
CA LYS A 314 -19.83 -2.02 15.15
C LYS A 314 -18.66 -2.98 15.04
N ASP A 315 -18.32 -3.39 13.82
CA ASP A 315 -17.18 -4.27 13.55
C ASP A 315 -15.85 -3.69 14.04
N VAL A 316 -15.63 -2.37 13.89
CA VAL A 316 -14.44 -1.69 14.38
C VAL A 316 -14.38 -1.69 15.91
N LEU A 317 -15.50 -1.37 16.57
CA LEU A 317 -15.60 -1.34 18.04
C LEU A 317 -15.40 -2.73 18.64
N MET A 318 -15.91 -3.79 18.02
CA MET A 318 -15.67 -5.18 18.42
C MET A 318 -14.16 -5.51 18.38
N LEU A 319 -13.48 -5.20 17.27
CA LEU A 319 -12.04 -5.45 17.13
C LEU A 319 -11.21 -4.62 18.11
N LEU A 320 -11.59 -3.36 18.35
CA LEU A 320 -10.93 -2.50 19.32
C LEU A 320 -11.12 -3.03 20.75
N PHE A 321 -12.33 -3.51 21.08
CA PHE A 321 -12.60 -4.15 22.36
C PHE A 321 -11.73 -5.38 22.55
N ASP A 322 -11.73 -6.31 21.58
CA ASP A 322 -10.94 -7.53 21.66
C ASP A 322 -9.46 -7.19 21.86
N TYR A 323 -8.94 -6.20 21.12
CA TYR A 323 -7.57 -5.71 21.30
C TYR A 323 -7.28 -5.17 22.71
N GLN A 324 -8.17 -4.37 23.31
CA GLN A 324 -7.99 -3.89 24.69
C GLN A 324 -8.14 -5.00 25.73
N TYR A 325 -9.03 -5.96 25.47
CA TYR A 325 -9.24 -7.15 26.29
C TYR A 325 -7.97 -8.01 26.36
N TRP A 326 -7.31 -8.24 25.21
CA TRP A 326 -6.01 -8.93 25.15
C TRP A 326 -4.90 -8.22 25.92
N ARG A 327 -4.97 -6.89 26.06
CA ARG A 327 -4.02 -6.10 26.87
C ARG A 327 -4.40 -6.01 28.34
N HIS A 328 -5.46 -6.69 28.78
CA HIS A 328 -5.99 -6.61 30.14
C HIS A 328 -6.42 -5.19 30.57
N ASN A 329 -6.76 -4.32 29.62
CA ASN A 329 -7.17 -2.96 29.91
C ASN A 329 -8.69 -2.89 30.16
N SER A 330 -9.09 -3.05 31.43
CA SER A 330 -10.50 -2.98 31.86
C SER A 330 -11.15 -1.62 31.61
N ALA A 331 -10.42 -0.52 31.86
CA ALA A 331 -10.93 0.83 31.66
C ALA A 331 -11.26 1.06 30.18
N GLY A 332 -10.34 0.73 29.27
CA GLY A 332 -10.56 0.85 27.83
C GLY A 332 -11.71 -0.02 27.32
N CYS A 333 -11.87 -1.24 27.86
CA CYS A 333 -13.02 -2.09 27.51
C CYS A 333 -14.36 -1.49 27.97
N SER A 334 -14.40 -0.92 29.19
CA SER A 334 -15.58 -0.24 29.73
C SER A 334 -15.94 1.00 28.93
N GLU A 335 -14.96 1.82 28.55
CA GLU A 335 -15.16 3.01 27.73
C GLU A 335 -15.70 2.67 26.34
N ILE A 336 -15.20 1.61 25.70
CA ILE A 336 -15.70 1.16 24.39
C ILE A 336 -17.15 0.70 24.50
N LEU A 337 -17.52 -0.07 25.54
CA LEU A 337 -18.90 -0.50 25.77
C LEU A 337 -19.83 0.70 26.02
N GLN A 338 -19.46 1.62 26.89
CA GLN A 338 -20.23 2.84 27.13
C GLN A 338 -20.38 3.68 25.86
N SER A 339 -19.29 3.85 25.11
CA SER A 339 -19.33 4.57 23.83
C SER A 339 -20.23 3.90 22.80
N SER A 340 -20.23 2.56 22.75
CA SER A 340 -21.07 1.79 21.84
C SER A 340 -22.57 2.00 22.13
N VAL A 341 -22.95 2.04 23.41
CA VAL A 341 -24.31 2.33 23.86
C VAL A 341 -24.68 3.78 23.55
N ASN A 342 -23.79 4.73 23.86
CA ASN A 342 -24.02 6.16 23.60
C ASN A 342 -24.20 6.48 22.11
N LEU A 343 -23.50 5.75 21.23
CA LEU A 343 -23.60 5.88 19.79
C LEU A 343 -24.81 5.15 19.18
N GLY A 344 -25.58 4.42 20.00
CA GLY A 344 -26.71 3.61 19.55
C GLY A 344 -26.29 2.38 18.73
N ILE A 345 -25.08 1.86 18.97
CA ILE A 345 -24.51 0.69 18.30
C ILE A 345 -24.11 -0.33 19.39
N PRO A 346 -25.08 -0.96 20.07
CA PRO A 346 -24.77 -1.89 21.15
C PRO A 346 -23.95 -3.08 20.64
N LEU A 347 -22.91 -3.42 21.39
CA LEU A 347 -22.15 -4.65 21.20
C LEU A 347 -22.95 -5.85 21.72
N ASP A 348 -22.61 -7.05 21.25
CA ASP A 348 -23.31 -8.27 21.67
C ASP A 348 -23.01 -8.60 23.14
N SER A 349 -23.93 -9.30 23.81
CA SER A 349 -23.83 -9.67 25.24
C SER A 349 -22.58 -10.49 25.60
N GLU A 350 -21.92 -11.10 24.60
CA GLU A 350 -20.63 -11.76 24.76
C GLU A 350 -19.53 -10.77 25.24
N TYR A 351 -19.56 -9.52 24.76
CA TYR A 351 -18.56 -8.50 25.09
C TYR A 351 -18.75 -7.95 26.52
N GLU A 352 -20.00 -7.83 26.95
CA GLU A 352 -20.33 -7.54 28.36
C GLU A 352 -19.83 -8.66 29.28
N ARG A 353 -20.04 -9.92 28.88
CA ARG A 353 -19.53 -11.09 29.59
C ARG A 353 -18.00 -11.11 29.66
N LYS A 354 -17.31 -10.78 28.56
CA LYS A 354 -15.84 -10.64 28.52
C LYS A 354 -15.36 -9.56 29.49
N LEU A 355 -16.02 -8.40 29.55
CA LEU A 355 -15.67 -7.35 30.52
C LEU A 355 -15.85 -7.84 31.96
N VAL A 356 -16.97 -8.49 32.27
CA VAL A 356 -17.24 -9.04 33.61
C VAL A 356 -16.16 -10.07 34.00
N ILE A 357 -15.77 -10.97 33.09
CA ILE A 357 -14.68 -11.92 33.32
C ILE A 357 -13.37 -11.18 33.62
N LEU A 358 -13.08 -10.10 32.91
CA LEU A 358 -11.85 -9.32 33.11
C LEU A 358 -11.84 -8.56 34.44
N LEU A 359 -13.00 -8.07 34.89
CA LEU A 359 -13.16 -7.41 36.20
C LEU A 359 -13.14 -8.40 37.38
N LEU A 360 -13.67 -9.61 37.18
CA LEU A 360 -13.71 -10.67 38.19
C LEU A 360 -12.43 -11.50 38.26
N LYS A 361 -11.54 -11.42 37.26
CA LYS A 361 -10.22 -12.05 37.33
C LYS A 361 -9.47 -11.46 38.54
N PRO A 362 -9.04 -12.28 39.51
CA PRO A 362 -8.26 -11.77 40.62
C PRO A 362 -7.02 -11.09 40.06
N ARG A 363 -6.81 -9.81 40.40
CA ARG A 363 -5.52 -9.16 40.19
C ARG A 363 -4.52 -9.99 40.98
N THR A 364 -3.81 -10.91 40.32
CA THR A 364 -2.65 -11.53 40.94
C THR A 364 -1.67 -10.39 41.17
N ILE A 365 -1.63 -9.92 42.41
CA ILE A 365 -0.50 -9.17 42.95
C ILE A 365 0.70 -10.03 42.56
N ILE A 366 1.50 -9.54 41.62
CA ILE A 366 2.73 -10.20 41.19
C ILE A 366 3.66 -10.12 42.39
N THR A 367 3.56 -11.08 43.31
CA THR A 367 4.72 -11.49 44.07
C THR A 367 5.60 -12.26 43.09
N SER A 368 6.77 -11.69 42.83
CA SER A 368 7.78 -12.29 41.99
C SER A 368 8.00 -13.76 42.37
N ARG A 369 7.75 -14.67 41.44
CA ARG A 369 8.49 -15.94 41.31
C ARG A 369 8.16 -16.62 39.99
N ASN A 370 9.16 -16.55 39.12
CA ASN A 370 9.44 -17.42 37.97
C ASN A 370 8.48 -18.62 37.81
N LYS A 371 7.61 -18.55 36.79
CA LYS A 371 7.14 -19.76 36.11
C LYS A 371 7.26 -19.56 34.60
N ALA A 372 7.82 -20.58 33.96
CA ALA A 372 8.13 -20.61 32.54
C ALA A 372 6.86 -20.53 31.67
N VAL A 373 6.99 -19.85 30.53
CA VAL A 373 5.95 -19.67 29.53
C VAL A 373 5.60 -21.01 28.88
N PRO A 374 4.32 -21.42 28.81
CA PRO A 374 3.94 -22.64 28.12
C PRO A 374 4.02 -22.45 26.60
N VAL A 375 4.75 -23.34 25.93
CA VAL A 375 4.82 -23.44 24.47
C VAL A 375 3.58 -24.16 23.97
N VAL A 376 2.69 -23.43 23.29
CA VAL A 376 1.56 -24.04 22.56
C VAL A 376 2.04 -24.44 21.16
N LYS A 377 1.98 -25.73 20.83
CA LYS A 377 2.19 -26.23 19.47
C LYS A 377 0.92 -26.05 18.65
N TYR A 378 1.01 -25.36 17.51
CA TYR A 378 -0.05 -25.32 16.51
C TYR A 378 0.09 -26.53 15.57
N ARG A 379 -1.03 -27.23 15.33
CA ARG A 379 -1.19 -28.10 14.15
C ARG A 379 -1.99 -27.31 13.11
N PHE A 380 -1.44 -27.22 11.91
CA PHE A 380 -2.07 -26.63 10.73
C PHE A 380 -3.14 -27.56 10.17
#